data_AF-A0A8T1S3J2-F1
#
_entry.id   AF-A0A8T1S3J2-F1
#
_cell.length_a   1.000
_cell.length_b   1.000
_cell.length_c   1.000
_cell.angle_alpha   90.00
_cell.angle_beta   90.00
_cell.angle_gamma   90.00
#
_symmetry.space_group_name_H-M   'P 1'
#
loop_
_entity.id
_entity.type
_entity.pdbx_description
1 polymer ?
#
loop_
_entity_poly.entity_id
_entity_poly.type
_entity_poly.pdbx_seq_one_letter_code
_entity_poly.pdbx_strand_id
1 'polypeptide(L)'
;CCNSCDDVREAYRRRGWAFKNPDTIEQCKREGFSQKMQEQKNEGCQVYGFLEVNKVAGNFHFAPGKSFQQSHVHVHDLQSFGLDNINMTHYIKHLSFGRDYPGLVNPLDGTDITAQQASMMFQYFVKVVPTVYMKVDGEVVRTNQFSVTRHEKIANGLIGDQGLPGVFVLYELSPMMVKLTEKHRPFTHFLTGVCAIVGGVFTVAGLIDSLIYHSARVIQKKIELGKTT
;
A
#
# COMPACT_ATOMS: atom_id res chain seq x y z
N CYS A 1 -18.10 9.10 42.10
CA CYS A 1 -17.14 10.22 42.05
C CYS A 1 -16.10 9.92 40.98
N CYS A 2 -15.59 10.95 40.29
CA CYS A 2 -14.60 10.82 39.23
C CYS A 2 -13.23 11.25 39.80
N ASN A 3 -12.23 10.36 39.76
CA ASN A 3 -10.93 10.60 40.40
C ASN A 3 -9.91 11.21 39.44
N SER A 4 -10.01 10.89 38.15
CA SER A 4 -9.15 11.40 37.08
C SER A 4 -9.88 12.29 36.08
N CYS A 5 -9.14 13.05 35.27
CA CYS A 5 -9.73 13.80 34.16
C CYS A 5 -10.44 12.88 33.16
N ASP A 6 -9.87 11.70 32.91
CA ASP A 6 -10.47 10.70 32.02
C ASP A 6 -11.78 10.12 32.57
N ASP A 7 -11.89 9.92 33.88
CA ASP A 7 -13.17 9.50 34.51
C ASP A 7 -14.27 10.55 34.31
N VAL A 8 -13.92 11.83 34.44
CA VAL A 8 -14.86 12.93 34.21
C VAL A 8 -15.30 12.97 32.74
N ARG A 9 -14.35 12.85 31.81
CA ARG A 9 -14.64 12.81 30.36
C ARG A 9 -15.52 11.63 29.99
N GLU A 10 -15.25 10.46 30.55
CA GLU A 10 -16.06 9.26 30.34
C GLU A 10 -17.48 9.42 30.91
N ALA A 11 -17.61 10.03 32.09
CA ALA A 11 -18.91 10.31 32.69
C ALA A 11 -19.73 11.34 31.87
N TYR A 12 -19.09 12.39 31.36
CA TYR A 12 -19.72 13.36 30.45
C TYR A 12 -20.19 12.68 29.17
N ARG A 13 -19.34 11.81 28.58
CA ARG A 13 -19.67 11.07 27.37
C ARG A 13 -20.87 10.14 27.57
N ARG A 14 -20.91 9.38 28.67
CA ARG A 14 -22.05 8.49 29.01
C ARG A 14 -23.37 9.25 29.15
N ARG A 15 -23.31 10.52 29.56
CA ARG A 15 -24.48 11.41 29.68
C ARG A 15 -24.77 12.24 28.42
N GLY A 16 -23.92 12.15 27.38
CA GLY A 16 -24.04 12.95 26.16
C GLY A 16 -23.78 14.44 26.37
N TRP A 17 -23.06 14.81 27.43
CA TRP A 17 -22.74 16.21 27.72
C TRP A 17 -21.52 16.68 26.95
N ALA A 18 -21.56 17.91 26.44
CA ALA A 18 -20.44 18.51 25.73
C ALA A 18 -19.28 18.83 26.69
N PHE A 19 -18.07 18.39 26.33
CA PHE A 19 -16.85 18.65 27.10
C PHE A 19 -16.14 19.89 26.53
N LYS A 20 -16.56 21.09 26.96
CA LYS A 20 -16.16 22.34 26.31
C LYS A 20 -14.83 22.95 26.80
N ASN A 21 -14.58 22.95 28.11
CA ASN A 21 -13.38 23.56 28.67
C ASN A 21 -12.76 22.62 29.72
N PRO A 22 -11.57 22.04 29.45
CA PRO A 22 -10.90 21.19 30.43
C PRO A 22 -10.45 21.96 31.68
N ASP A 23 -10.17 23.26 31.56
CA ASP A 23 -9.59 24.06 32.65
C ASP A 23 -10.59 24.39 33.76
N THR A 24 -11.90 24.23 33.50
CA THR A 24 -12.95 24.40 34.52
C THR A 24 -13.15 23.16 35.38
N ILE A 25 -12.53 22.04 35.02
CA ILE A 25 -12.64 20.76 35.72
C ILE A 25 -11.38 20.55 36.56
N GLU A 26 -11.55 20.44 37.87
CA GLU A 26 -10.45 20.35 38.84
C GLU A 26 -9.47 19.21 38.50
N GLN A 27 -9.98 18.04 38.15
CA GLN A 27 -9.19 16.87 37.79
C GLN A 27 -8.32 17.13 36.55
N CYS A 28 -8.88 17.76 35.52
CA CYS A 28 -8.18 18.05 34.26
C CYS A 28 -7.16 19.16 34.39
N LYS A 29 -7.45 20.19 35.20
CA LYS A 29 -6.50 21.24 35.55
C LYS A 29 -5.33 20.69 36.36
N ARG A 30 -5.60 19.86 37.38
CA ARG A 30 -4.57 19.21 38.22
C ARG A 30 -3.64 18.31 37.39
N GLU A 31 -4.18 17.62 36.38
CA GLU A 31 -3.42 16.72 35.52
C GLU A 31 -2.76 17.41 34.31
N GLY A 32 -2.96 18.72 34.15
CA GLY A 32 -2.36 19.52 33.08
C GLY A 32 -2.86 19.14 31.68
N PHE A 33 -4.13 18.75 31.54
CA PHE A 33 -4.68 18.22 30.27
C PHE A 33 -4.51 19.19 29.10
N SER A 34 -4.87 20.47 29.28
CA SER A 34 -4.77 21.50 28.22
C SER A 34 -3.33 21.73 27.77
N GLN A 35 -2.38 21.68 28.70
CA GLN A 35 -0.96 21.83 28.39
C GLN A 35 -0.43 20.64 27.58
N LYS A 36 -0.76 19.40 27.97
CA LYS A 36 -0.42 18.19 27.22
C LYS A 36 -0.97 18.21 25.80
N MET A 37 -2.22 18.65 25.64
CA MET A 37 -2.83 18.80 24.32
C MET A 37 -2.12 19.83 23.44
N GLN A 38 -1.62 20.91 24.04
CA GLN A 38 -0.87 21.95 23.33
C GLN A 38 0.54 21.48 22.93
N GLU A 39 1.21 20.71 23.79
CA GLU A 39 2.50 20.07 23.50
C GLU A 39 2.38 19.09 22.32
N GLN A 40 1.30 18.29 22.29
CA GLN A 40 1.06 17.29 21.24
C GLN A 40 0.51 17.86 19.92
N LYS A 41 0.18 19.17 19.87
CA LYS A 41 -0.49 19.79 18.72
C LYS A 41 0.26 19.62 17.39
N ASN A 42 1.59 19.59 17.44
CA ASN A 42 2.46 19.50 16.25
C ASN A 42 3.13 18.13 16.12
N GLU A 43 2.70 17.14 16.91
CA GLU A 43 3.25 15.80 16.84
C GLU A 43 2.55 14.97 15.76
N GLY A 44 3.30 14.04 15.16
CA GLY A 44 2.76 12.99 14.30
C GLY A 44 2.67 11.67 15.06
N CYS A 45 1.91 10.71 14.52
CA CYS A 45 1.87 9.36 15.06
C CYS A 45 2.47 8.35 14.07
N GLN A 46 3.25 7.39 14.58
CA GLN A 46 3.69 6.23 13.83
C GLN A 46 2.87 5.02 14.28
N VAL A 47 2.05 4.49 13.37
CA VAL A 47 1.25 3.30 13.61
C VAL A 47 1.87 2.12 12.87
N TYR A 48 2.11 1.02 13.58
CA TYR A 48 2.58 -0.25 13.00
C TYR A 48 2.02 -1.42 13.79
N GLY A 49 1.79 -2.54 13.11
CA GLY A 49 1.27 -3.75 13.74
C GLY A 49 0.46 -4.60 12.76
N PHE A 50 -0.26 -5.56 13.30
CA PHE A 50 -1.14 -6.46 12.57
C PHE A 50 -2.53 -6.41 13.17
N LEU A 51 -3.55 -6.51 12.32
CA LEU A 51 -4.95 -6.56 12.72
C LEU A 51 -5.57 -7.87 12.22
N GLU A 52 -6.11 -8.66 13.13
CA GLU A 52 -6.94 -9.81 12.78
C GLU A 52 -8.37 -9.35 12.56
N VAL A 53 -8.89 -9.58 11.35
CA VAL A 53 -10.25 -9.19 10.97
C VAL A 53 -11.03 -10.37 10.45
N ASN A 54 -12.35 -10.29 10.57
CA ASN A 54 -13.24 -11.22 9.91
C ASN A 54 -13.09 -11.11 8.38
N LYS A 55 -13.18 -12.24 7.68
CA LYS A 55 -13.12 -12.29 6.20
C LYS A 55 -14.46 -11.89 5.58
N VAL A 56 -14.91 -10.68 5.88
CA VAL A 56 -16.12 -10.04 5.35
C VAL A 56 -15.79 -8.59 4.96
N ALA A 57 -16.69 -7.93 4.25
CA ALA A 57 -16.53 -6.50 3.98
C ALA A 57 -16.47 -5.71 5.31
N GLY A 58 -15.55 -4.77 5.41
CA GLY A 58 -15.31 -4.03 6.63
C GLY A 58 -14.56 -2.73 6.39
N ASN A 59 -14.35 -1.98 7.46
CA ASN A 59 -13.51 -0.80 7.44
C ASN A 59 -12.67 -0.74 8.71
N PHE A 60 -11.44 -0.25 8.56
CA PHE A 60 -10.68 0.29 9.67
C PHE A 60 -10.27 1.71 9.31
N HIS A 61 -10.12 2.57 10.30
CA HIS A 61 -9.85 3.97 10.06
C HIS A 61 -9.03 4.59 11.18
N PHE A 62 -8.30 5.65 10.82
CA PHE A 62 -7.56 6.50 11.71
C PHE A 62 -8.21 7.87 11.71
N ALA A 63 -8.79 8.25 12.83
CA ALA A 63 -9.33 9.57 13.04
C ALA A 63 -8.86 10.10 14.39
N PRO A 64 -8.75 11.43 14.54
CA PRO A 64 -8.40 12.07 15.79
C PRO A 64 -9.46 11.80 16.87
N GLY A 65 -9.09 11.96 18.13
CA GLY A 65 -10.00 11.71 19.24
C GLY A 65 -10.00 10.26 19.74
N LYS A 66 -10.45 10.09 20.99
CA LYS A 66 -10.63 8.76 21.57
C LYS A 66 -11.78 8.07 20.84
N SER A 67 -11.51 6.88 20.31
CA SER A 67 -12.55 6.02 19.74
C SER A 67 -13.42 5.45 20.85
N PHE A 68 -14.73 5.41 20.61
CA PHE A 68 -15.69 4.75 21.49
C PHE A 68 -16.78 4.07 20.67
N GLN A 69 -17.34 3.01 21.23
CA GLN A 69 -18.44 2.28 20.60
C GLN A 69 -19.76 2.76 21.20
N GLN A 70 -20.59 3.41 20.40
CA GLN A 70 -21.95 3.80 20.79
C GLN A 70 -22.93 3.13 19.82
N SER A 71 -23.86 2.35 20.38
CA SER A 71 -24.89 1.62 19.58
C SER A 71 -24.31 0.75 18.45
N HIS A 72 -23.24 0.00 18.73
CA HIS A 72 -22.52 -0.85 17.75
C HIS A 72 -21.78 -0.12 16.63
N VAL A 73 -21.75 1.22 16.64
CA VAL A 73 -20.99 2.04 15.68
C VAL A 73 -19.73 2.59 16.35
N HIS A 74 -18.63 2.61 15.61
CA HIS A 74 -17.37 3.21 16.05
C HIS A 74 -17.41 4.72 15.77
N VAL A 75 -17.30 5.52 16.83
CA VAL A 75 -17.42 6.98 16.77
C VAL A 75 -16.18 7.59 17.43
N HIS A 76 -15.71 8.70 16.87
CA HIS A 76 -14.59 9.47 17.40
C HIS A 76 -15.07 10.74 18.11
N ASP A 77 -14.53 10.98 19.30
CA ASP A 77 -14.78 12.21 20.06
C ASP A 77 -13.86 13.34 19.57
N LEU A 78 -14.37 14.13 18.63
CA LEU A 78 -13.64 15.25 18.01
C LEU A 78 -13.73 16.56 18.81
N GLN A 79 -14.53 16.59 19.88
CA GLN A 79 -14.80 17.82 20.64
C GLN A 79 -13.54 18.39 21.31
N SER A 80 -12.56 17.55 21.62
CA SER A 80 -11.31 17.95 22.28
C SER A 80 -10.25 18.51 21.33
N PHE A 81 -10.38 18.34 20.01
CA PHE A 81 -9.31 18.65 19.04
C PHE A 81 -9.58 19.91 18.20
N GLY A 82 -10.82 20.38 18.14
CA GLY A 82 -11.21 21.48 17.24
C GLY A 82 -11.12 21.05 15.78
N LEU A 83 -12.26 21.00 15.08
CA LEU A 83 -12.33 20.47 13.72
C LEU A 83 -11.59 21.31 12.67
N ASP A 84 -11.03 22.47 13.03
CA ASP A 84 -10.55 23.43 12.02
C ASP A 84 -9.03 23.35 11.77
N ASN A 85 -8.27 22.55 12.51
CA ASN A 85 -6.79 22.54 12.44
C ASN A 85 -6.15 21.14 12.41
N ILE A 86 -6.90 20.10 12.03
CA ILE A 86 -6.36 18.73 12.02
C ILE A 86 -5.67 18.46 10.69
N ASN A 87 -4.35 18.21 10.75
CA ASN A 87 -3.58 17.80 9.59
C ASN A 87 -3.65 16.27 9.42
N MET A 88 -4.21 15.83 8.29
CA MET A 88 -4.35 14.41 7.94
C MET A 88 -3.33 13.95 6.88
N THR A 89 -2.24 14.71 6.71
CA THR A 89 -1.07 14.30 5.91
C THR A 89 -0.51 13.00 6.47
N HIS A 90 -0.25 12.01 5.61
CA HIS A 90 0.20 10.70 6.03
C HIS A 90 1.07 10.03 4.98
N TYR A 91 1.97 9.18 5.47
CA TYR A 91 2.83 8.33 4.67
C TYR A 91 2.53 6.86 4.98
N ILE A 92 2.03 6.13 3.99
CA ILE A 92 1.77 4.70 4.09
C ILE A 92 3.06 3.97 3.75
N LYS A 93 3.81 3.58 4.78
CA LYS A 93 5.04 2.81 4.60
C LYS A 93 4.76 1.44 3.98
N HIS A 94 3.83 0.70 4.57
CA HIS A 94 3.47 -0.63 4.10
C HIS A 94 2.04 -1.00 4.53
N LEU A 95 1.26 -1.58 3.62
CA LEU A 95 -0.03 -2.19 3.91
C LEU A 95 -0.22 -3.45 3.08
N SER A 96 -0.44 -4.58 3.74
CA SER A 96 -0.63 -5.89 3.11
C SER A 96 -1.79 -6.66 3.75
N PHE A 97 -2.33 -7.62 2.99
CA PHE A 97 -3.41 -8.50 3.44
C PHE A 97 -2.95 -9.96 3.43
N GLY A 98 -2.37 -10.42 4.54
CA GLY A 98 -1.88 -11.79 4.69
C GLY A 98 -0.36 -11.87 4.60
N ARG A 99 0.16 -12.93 3.98
CA ARG A 99 1.60 -13.21 3.88
C ARG A 99 2.17 -12.81 2.52
N ASP A 100 3.37 -12.26 2.50
CA ASP A 100 4.01 -11.91 1.24
C ASP A 100 4.48 -13.15 0.46
N TYR A 101 4.56 -12.99 -0.86
CA TYR A 101 5.15 -13.96 -1.78
C TYR A 101 6.03 -13.26 -2.81
N PRO A 102 6.99 -13.96 -3.45
CA PRO A 102 7.89 -13.35 -4.42
C PRO A 102 7.14 -12.65 -5.56
N GLY A 103 7.45 -11.37 -5.77
CA GLY A 103 6.83 -10.54 -6.82
C GLY A 103 5.48 -9.92 -6.43
N LEU A 104 5.02 -10.06 -5.18
CA LEU A 104 3.88 -9.28 -4.68
C LEU A 104 4.26 -7.79 -4.62
N VAL A 105 3.39 -6.96 -5.18
CA VAL A 105 3.49 -5.49 -5.09
C VAL A 105 2.20 -4.99 -4.45
N ASN A 106 2.30 -4.39 -3.27
CA ASN A 106 1.16 -3.79 -2.59
C ASN A 106 0.94 -2.37 -3.12
N PRO A 107 -0.25 -2.02 -3.66
CA PRO A 107 -0.48 -0.72 -4.28
C PRO A 107 -0.29 0.52 -3.39
N LEU A 108 -0.35 0.37 -2.07
CA LEU A 108 -0.25 1.48 -1.12
C LEU A 108 1.13 1.62 -0.47
N ASP A 109 2.08 0.72 -0.75
CA ASP A 109 3.42 0.81 -0.17
C ASP A 109 4.15 2.05 -0.67
N GLY A 110 4.74 2.80 0.26
CA GLY A 110 5.47 4.04 -0.03
C GLY A 110 4.60 5.20 -0.50
N THR A 111 3.29 5.19 -0.23
CA THR A 111 2.38 6.26 -0.66
C THR A 111 2.49 7.47 0.27
N ASP A 112 2.88 8.63 -0.26
CA ASP A 112 2.95 9.91 0.45
C ASP A 112 1.77 10.82 0.06
N ILE A 113 1.05 11.34 1.06
CA ILE A 113 -0.17 12.12 0.89
C ILE A 113 -0.10 13.38 1.72
N THR A 114 -0.09 14.53 1.03
CA THR A 114 -0.16 15.85 1.66
C THR A 114 -1.59 16.36 1.67
N ALA A 115 -2.12 16.64 2.85
CA ALA A 115 -3.42 17.28 3.00
C ALA A 115 -3.33 18.76 2.58
N GLN A 116 -4.12 19.14 1.58
CA GLN A 116 -4.18 20.52 1.07
C GLN A 116 -4.94 21.46 2.01
N GLN A 117 -5.84 20.92 2.82
CA GLN A 117 -6.67 21.66 3.76
C GLN A 117 -6.73 20.92 5.09
N ALA A 118 -7.04 21.65 6.16
CA ALA A 118 -7.35 21.02 7.44
C ALA A 118 -8.60 20.16 7.30
N SER A 119 -8.67 19.08 8.08
CA SER A 119 -9.83 18.21 8.16
C SER A 119 -10.25 17.55 6.84
N MET A 120 -9.25 17.16 6.05
CA MET A 120 -9.47 16.25 4.93
C MET A 120 -9.81 14.84 5.40
N MET A 121 -10.67 14.19 4.62
CA MET A 121 -11.08 12.81 4.75
C MET A 121 -10.54 12.04 3.56
N PHE A 122 -9.66 11.08 3.81
CA PHE A 122 -9.07 10.20 2.80
C PHE A 122 -9.71 8.83 2.89
N GLN A 123 -10.19 8.31 1.76
CA GLN A 123 -10.83 7.00 1.66
C GLN A 123 -10.08 6.13 0.66
N TYR A 124 -9.65 4.96 1.12
CA TYR A 124 -9.02 3.91 0.33
C TYR A 124 -9.98 2.75 0.21
N PHE A 125 -10.58 2.58 -0.97
CA PHE A 125 -11.41 1.44 -1.29
C PHE A 125 -10.52 0.31 -1.78
N VAL A 126 -10.34 -0.69 -0.93
CA VAL A 126 -9.47 -1.83 -1.15
C VAL A 126 -10.30 -3.04 -1.56
N LYS A 127 -10.00 -3.61 -2.73
CA LYS A 127 -10.57 -4.87 -3.18
C LYS A 127 -9.56 -5.98 -2.95
N VAL A 128 -9.79 -6.80 -1.93
CA VAL A 128 -8.91 -7.90 -1.53
C VAL A 128 -9.23 -9.13 -2.37
N VAL A 129 -8.25 -9.63 -3.12
CA VAL A 129 -8.38 -10.81 -3.98
C VAL A 129 -7.64 -11.97 -3.32
N PRO A 130 -8.33 -13.05 -2.92
CA PRO A 130 -7.69 -14.26 -2.41
C PRO A 130 -6.72 -14.85 -3.44
N THR A 131 -5.49 -15.15 -3.00
CA THR A 131 -4.43 -15.65 -3.87
C THR A 131 -3.79 -16.91 -3.26
N VAL A 132 -3.65 -17.94 -4.09
CA VAL A 132 -2.92 -19.16 -3.75
C VAL A 132 -1.63 -19.18 -4.55
N TYR A 133 -0.50 -19.10 -3.87
CA TYR A 133 0.82 -19.21 -4.46
C TYR A 133 1.38 -20.61 -4.21
N MET A 134 1.62 -21.36 -5.28
CA MET A 134 2.26 -22.67 -5.23
C MET A 134 3.73 -22.52 -5.59
N LYS A 135 4.59 -22.77 -4.62
CA LYS A 135 6.04 -22.83 -4.82
C LYS A 135 6.44 -24.07 -5.59
N VAL A 136 7.66 -24.05 -6.12
CA VAL A 136 8.27 -25.15 -6.87
C VAL A 136 8.46 -26.39 -5.99
N ASP A 137 8.78 -26.20 -4.71
CA ASP A 137 8.95 -27.27 -3.73
C ASP A 137 7.63 -27.93 -3.30
N GLY A 138 6.49 -27.42 -3.79
CA GLY A 138 5.15 -27.89 -3.46
C GLY A 138 4.51 -27.19 -2.26
N GLU A 139 5.20 -26.25 -1.60
CA GLU A 139 4.60 -25.44 -0.54
C GLU A 139 3.47 -24.56 -1.09
N VAL A 140 2.32 -24.56 -0.42
CA VAL A 140 1.16 -23.76 -0.79
C VAL A 140 0.96 -22.62 0.19
N VAL A 141 1.21 -21.40 -0.28
CA VAL A 141 0.98 -20.17 0.48
C VAL A 141 -0.41 -19.63 0.13
N ARG A 142 -1.30 -19.60 1.11
CA ARG A 142 -2.60 -18.93 1.02
C ARG A 142 -2.47 -17.50 1.55
N THR A 143 -2.72 -16.54 0.68
CA THR A 143 -2.57 -15.12 0.97
C THR A 143 -3.57 -14.29 0.16
N ASN A 144 -3.41 -12.97 0.11
CA ASN A 144 -4.21 -12.09 -0.71
C ASN A 144 -3.33 -11.07 -1.42
N GLN A 145 -3.81 -10.63 -2.57
CA GLN A 145 -3.39 -9.40 -3.22
C GLN A 145 -4.53 -8.40 -3.12
N PHE A 146 -4.29 -7.14 -3.43
CA PHE A 146 -5.38 -6.17 -3.48
C PHE A 146 -5.17 -5.11 -4.56
N SER A 147 -6.27 -4.47 -4.95
CA SER A 147 -6.26 -3.21 -5.69
C SER A 147 -6.87 -2.11 -4.82
N VAL A 148 -6.54 -0.86 -5.13
CA VAL A 148 -7.02 0.29 -4.37
C VAL A 148 -7.59 1.36 -5.29
N THR A 149 -8.65 2.02 -4.84
CA THR A 149 -9.15 3.29 -5.39
C THR A 149 -9.16 4.34 -4.28
N ARG A 150 -8.62 5.52 -4.55
CA ARG A 150 -8.49 6.61 -3.57
C ARG A 150 -9.53 7.69 -3.84
N HIS A 151 -10.18 8.16 -2.78
CA HIS A 151 -11.03 9.34 -2.77
C HIS A 151 -10.61 10.27 -1.64
N GLU A 152 -10.72 11.58 -1.86
CA GLU A 152 -10.45 12.60 -0.86
C GLU A 152 -11.56 13.64 -0.88
N LYS A 153 -12.01 14.07 0.30
CA LYS A 153 -12.98 15.15 0.44
C LYS A 153 -12.71 15.96 1.71
N ILE A 154 -13.20 17.18 1.76
CA ILE A 154 -13.12 18.01 2.97
C ILE A 154 -14.26 17.62 3.89
N ALA A 155 -13.97 17.30 5.15
CA ALA A 155 -14.97 16.99 6.15
C ALA A 155 -15.54 18.28 6.78
N ASN A 156 -16.39 18.99 6.04
CA ASN A 156 -17.06 20.18 6.54
C ASN A 156 -18.30 19.80 7.35
N GLY A 157 -18.18 19.73 8.68
CA GLY A 157 -19.26 19.40 9.61
C GLY A 157 -20.43 20.40 9.69
N LEU A 158 -20.52 21.36 8.78
CA LEU A 158 -21.48 22.48 8.84
C LEU A 158 -22.66 22.34 7.86
N ILE A 159 -22.56 21.58 6.78
CA ILE A 159 -23.63 21.52 5.77
C ILE A 159 -23.71 20.14 5.10
N GLY A 160 -24.67 19.31 5.54
CA GLY A 160 -25.30 18.25 4.74
C GLY A 160 -24.47 17.02 4.32
N ASP A 161 -23.15 17.11 4.21
CA ASP A 161 -22.29 15.99 3.80
C ASP A 161 -21.56 15.40 5.01
N GLN A 162 -22.12 14.34 5.59
CA GLN A 162 -21.57 13.67 6.76
C GLN A 162 -20.20 13.05 6.43
N GLY A 163 -19.16 13.53 7.08
CA GLY A 163 -17.82 12.96 7.02
C GLY A 163 -17.03 13.36 8.25
N LEU A 164 -16.24 12.45 8.80
CA LEU A 164 -15.27 12.75 9.86
C LEU A 164 -13.89 12.88 9.20
N PRO A 165 -13.07 13.87 9.56
CA PRO A 165 -11.70 13.94 9.08
C PRO A 165 -10.94 12.71 9.55
N GLY A 166 -10.17 12.10 8.66
CA GLY A 166 -9.60 10.78 8.93
C GLY A 166 -9.05 10.09 7.69
N VAL A 167 -8.32 9.00 7.93
CA VAL A 167 -7.86 8.06 6.91
C VAL A 167 -8.66 6.77 7.06
N PHE A 168 -9.47 6.44 6.06
CA PHE A 168 -10.38 5.30 6.08
C PHE A 168 -9.93 4.26 5.06
N VAL A 169 -9.75 3.02 5.49
CA VAL A 169 -9.48 1.87 4.60
C VAL A 169 -10.70 0.98 4.63
N LEU A 170 -11.46 1.03 3.54
CA LEU A 170 -12.67 0.23 3.33
C LEU A 170 -12.27 -0.97 2.49
N TYR A 171 -12.34 -2.18 3.05
CA TYR A 171 -11.92 -3.38 2.37
C TYR A 171 -13.10 -4.31 2.09
N GLU A 172 -13.08 -4.94 0.92
CA GLU A 172 -14.07 -5.92 0.49
C GLU A 172 -13.38 -7.09 -0.21
N LEU A 173 -13.84 -8.31 0.03
CA LEU A 173 -13.29 -9.49 -0.62
C LEU A 173 -13.90 -9.69 -2.01
N SER A 174 -13.03 -9.90 -2.99
CA SER A 174 -13.40 -10.32 -4.33
C SER A 174 -13.96 -11.75 -4.30
N PRO A 175 -15.02 -12.04 -5.08
CA PRO A 175 -15.52 -13.40 -5.25
C PRO A 175 -14.60 -14.28 -6.11
N MET A 176 -13.57 -13.70 -6.74
CA MET A 176 -12.61 -14.42 -7.58
C MET A 176 -11.31 -14.72 -6.83
N MET A 177 -10.71 -15.87 -7.13
CA MET A 177 -9.42 -16.29 -6.57
C MET A 177 -8.37 -16.40 -7.68
N VAL A 178 -7.15 -15.94 -7.40
CA VAL A 178 -6.00 -16.08 -8.30
C VAL A 178 -5.13 -17.25 -7.83
N LYS A 179 -4.75 -18.13 -8.76
CA LYS A 179 -3.81 -19.22 -8.50
C LYS A 179 -2.51 -18.97 -9.26
N LEU A 180 -1.44 -18.69 -8.53
CA LEU A 180 -0.10 -18.49 -9.07
C LEU A 180 0.70 -19.78 -8.87
N THR A 181 1.31 -20.27 -9.95
CA THR A 181 2.18 -21.45 -9.90
C THR A 181 3.58 -21.03 -10.30
N GLU A 182 4.51 -21.13 -9.38
CA GLU A 182 5.92 -20.92 -9.67
C GLU A 182 6.45 -22.08 -10.50
N LYS A 183 7.15 -21.77 -11.59
CA LYS A 183 7.75 -22.77 -12.47
C LYS A 183 9.21 -22.40 -12.72
N HIS A 184 10.11 -23.37 -12.59
CA HIS A 184 11.46 -23.21 -13.11
C HIS A 184 11.49 -23.42 -14.61
N ARG A 185 12.40 -22.71 -15.27
CA ARG A 185 12.79 -23.03 -16.64
C ARG A 185 13.62 -24.32 -16.61
N PRO A 186 13.29 -25.33 -17.44
CA PRO A 186 14.05 -26.57 -17.46
C PRO A 186 15.46 -26.32 -18.01
N PHE A 187 16.43 -27.14 -17.58
CA PHE A 187 17.82 -27.08 -18.08
C PHE A 187 17.92 -27.27 -19.60
N THR A 188 16.95 -27.96 -20.21
CA THR A 188 16.87 -28.10 -21.67
C THR A 188 16.83 -26.76 -22.38
N HIS A 189 16.17 -25.74 -21.82
CA HIS A 189 16.13 -24.40 -22.40
C HIS A 189 17.52 -23.74 -22.42
N PHE A 190 18.36 -24.03 -21.42
CA PHE A 190 19.75 -23.58 -21.41
C PHE A 190 20.56 -24.31 -22.48
N LEU A 191 20.44 -25.64 -22.56
CA LEU A 191 21.16 -26.44 -23.55
C LEU A 191 20.80 -26.04 -24.99
N THR A 192 19.52 -25.85 -25.29
CA THR A 192 19.07 -25.34 -26.59
C THR A 192 19.66 -23.96 -26.88
N GLY A 193 19.81 -23.10 -25.86
CA GLY A 193 20.45 -21.80 -25.99
C GLY A 193 21.94 -21.92 -26.35
N VAL A 194 22.67 -22.80 -25.68
CA VAL A 194 24.10 -23.06 -25.98
C VAL A 194 24.27 -23.61 -27.40
N CYS A 195 23.48 -24.60 -27.79
CA CYS A 195 23.51 -25.16 -29.14
C CYS A 195 23.18 -24.10 -30.20
N ALA A 196 22.20 -23.23 -29.94
CA ALA A 196 21.86 -22.14 -30.86
C ALA A 196 23.01 -21.14 -31.02
N ILE A 197 23.73 -20.80 -29.95
CA ILE A 197 24.88 -19.90 -30.00
C ILE A 197 26.03 -20.54 -30.78
N VAL A 198 26.42 -21.78 -30.43
CA VAL A 198 27.52 -22.49 -31.11
C VAL A 198 27.20 -22.72 -32.58
N GLY A 199 25.98 -23.19 -32.88
CA GLY A 199 25.50 -23.36 -34.25
C GLY A 199 25.55 -22.04 -35.01
N GLY A 200 24.99 -20.96 -34.44
CA GLY A 200 25.01 -19.64 -35.04
C GLY A 200 26.43 -19.13 -35.36
N VAL A 201 27.39 -19.30 -34.45
CA VAL A 201 28.79 -18.93 -34.69
C VAL A 201 29.38 -19.73 -35.85
N PHE A 202 29.15 -21.05 -35.90
CA PHE A 202 29.68 -21.90 -36.95
C PHE A 202 29.10 -21.55 -38.33
N THR A 203 27.79 -21.28 -38.39
CA THR A 203 27.13 -20.89 -39.64
C THR A 203 27.63 -19.54 -40.14
N VAL A 204 27.78 -18.55 -39.25
CA VAL A 204 28.31 -17.22 -39.60
C VAL A 204 29.76 -17.30 -40.05
N ALA A 205 30.60 -18.04 -39.33
CA ALA A 205 32.00 -18.25 -39.72
C ALA A 205 32.13 -18.94 -41.09
N GLY A 206 31.34 -19.99 -41.34
CA GLY A 206 31.32 -20.68 -42.63
C GLY A 206 30.84 -19.80 -43.78
N LEU A 207 29.86 -18.92 -43.55
CA LEU A 207 29.39 -17.97 -44.56
C LEU A 207 30.48 -16.95 -44.91
N ILE A 208 31.18 -16.42 -43.91
CA ILE A 208 32.28 -15.47 -44.10
C ILE A 208 33.44 -16.15 -44.86
N ASP A 209 33.85 -17.34 -44.45
CA ASP A 209 34.92 -18.09 -45.12
C ASP A 209 34.58 -18.37 -46.59
N SER A 210 33.36 -18.84 -46.86
CA SER A 210 32.90 -19.12 -48.22
C SER A 210 32.90 -17.86 -49.10
N LEU A 211 32.44 -16.72 -48.55
CA LEU A 211 32.48 -15.44 -49.26
C LEU A 211 33.90 -14.99 -49.58
N ILE A 212 34.83 -15.08 -48.62
CA ILE A 212 36.24 -14.71 -48.80
C ILE A 212 36.90 -15.64 -49.84
N TYR A 213 36.71 -16.95 -49.72
CA TYR A 213 37.31 -17.92 -50.62
C TYR A 213 36.83 -17.73 -52.06
N HIS A 214 35.53 -17.57 -52.28
CA HIS A 214 34.97 -17.34 -53.62
C HIS A 214 35.41 -15.99 -54.21
N SER A 215 35.42 -14.93 -53.42
CA SER A 215 35.88 -13.62 -53.89
C SER A 215 37.38 -13.61 -54.22
N ALA A 216 38.23 -14.21 -53.37
CA ALA A 216 39.66 -14.37 -53.65
C ALA A 216 39.91 -15.18 -54.94
N ARG A 217 39.22 -16.31 -55.12
CA ARG A 217 39.36 -17.14 -56.34
C ARG A 217 38.89 -16.42 -57.60
N VAL A 218 37.79 -15.66 -57.53
CA VAL A 218 37.30 -14.88 -58.68
C VAL A 218 38.28 -13.76 -59.05
N ILE A 219 38.87 -13.09 -58.06
CA ILE A 219 39.91 -12.07 -58.28
C ILE A 219 41.16 -12.71 -58.91
N GLN A 220 41.65 -13.82 -58.37
CA GLN A 220 42.80 -14.53 -58.91
C GLN A 220 42.58 -14.98 -60.37
N LYS A 221 41.40 -15.54 -60.66
CA LYS A 221 41.03 -15.95 -62.02
C LYS A 221 40.90 -14.75 -62.98
N LYS A 222 40.43 -13.60 -62.50
CA LYS A 222 40.40 -12.34 -63.29
C LYS A 222 41.81 -11.80 -63.56
N ILE A 223 42.73 -11.92 -62.59
CA ILE A 223 44.14 -11.55 -62.74
C ILE A 223 44.84 -12.47 -63.75
N GLU A 224 44.65 -13.80 -63.67
CA GLU A 224 45.23 -14.78 -64.60
C GLU A 224 44.73 -14.62 -66.04
N LEU A 225 43.49 -14.19 -66.23
CA LEU A 225 42.91 -13.91 -67.55
C LEU A 225 43.35 -12.53 -68.13
N GLY A 226 44.25 -11.81 -67.46
CA GLY A 226 44.79 -10.53 -67.92
C GLY A 226 43.77 -9.38 -67.97
N LYS A 227 42.58 -9.56 -67.39
CA LYS A 227 41.57 -8.49 -67.24
C LYS A 227 41.76 -7.80 -65.89
N THR A 228 42.86 -7.07 -65.77
CA THR A 228 43.05 -6.07 -64.73
C THR A 228 43.27 -4.72 -65.39
N THR A 229 42.15 -4.13 -65.82
CA THR A 229 41.89 -2.69 -65.80
C THR A 229 40.52 -2.48 -65.21
#